data_AF-A0A1U8GNX0-F1
#
_entry.id   AF-A0A1U8GNX0-F1
#
_cell.length_a   1.000
_cell.length_b   1.000
_cell.length_c   1.000
_cell.angle_alpha   90.00
_cell.angle_beta   90.00
_cell.angle_gamma   90.00
#
_symmetry.space_group_name_H-M   'P 1'
#
loop_
_entity.id
_entity.type
_entity.pdbx_description
1 polymer ?
#
loop_
_entity_poly.entity_id
_entity_poly.type
_entity_poly.pdbx_seq_one_letter_code
_entity_poly.pdbx_strand_id
1 'polypeptide(L)'
;MFGAQPSSSFGTPFSTPAFGTPSSTPAFGTPSTPSFGTGFGSSLFSTPLSQQSQPHQQQTSLFQTPQSSGPFSFFTPLNTATQAQSSSFGQPNLGLPLPFANAQLTTQMAPMAPLPFSLADRDIQAIVDAYKEEPSNPKYAFKHLLSSVTEPQYRTKPAGVSDIMWAEAMAKLEGMESIDRERLWPQLVQGFKDLSERLKLQDEVIVSDAERLQMTQSNVKMLQRHFQADTLPWIERMRHKEQGLQRRLLRVMRILEALQGKGCRLPLMKREAELVERLTGITRQLKGSGAELSRRVQNLLTICRVQNGLGGGSVYLPGSTKIHEQSLADMQEVLQQQTEAIARLGNVLKRDIRDVEIIMSEEIEMMEGRV
;
A
#
# COMPACT_ATOMS: atom_id res chain seq x y z
N MET A 1 -75.64 -50.19 10.13
CA MET A 1 -76.76 -49.89 9.20
C MET A 1 -77.10 -48.42 9.35
N PHE A 2 -77.16 -47.66 8.24
CA PHE A 2 -77.55 -46.23 8.14
C PHE A 2 -76.77 -45.22 9.02
N GLY A 3 -76.51 -43.98 8.60
CA GLY A 3 -76.68 -43.38 7.27
C GLY A 3 -77.33 -42.00 7.31
N ALA A 4 -76.53 -40.93 7.43
CA ALA A 4 -76.99 -39.55 7.25
C ALA A 4 -75.87 -38.61 6.78
N GLN A 5 -76.20 -37.80 5.78
CA GLN A 5 -75.52 -36.59 5.28
C GLN A 5 -76.66 -35.56 5.02
N PRO A 6 -76.41 -34.28 4.65
CA PRO A 6 -75.14 -33.60 4.30
C PRO A 6 -74.85 -32.41 5.28
N SER A 7 -73.86 -31.53 5.11
CA SER A 7 -73.71 -30.54 4.02
C SER A 7 -72.25 -30.15 3.74
N SER A 8 -71.94 -29.91 2.47
CA SER A 8 -70.62 -29.46 2.01
C SER A 8 -70.47 -27.94 2.10
N SER A 9 -69.27 -27.45 2.40
CA SER A 9 -68.86 -26.08 2.06
C SER A 9 -67.35 -25.99 1.80
N PHE A 10 -66.91 -24.88 1.21
CA PHE A 10 -65.74 -24.80 0.34
C PHE A 10 -64.59 -23.98 0.97
N GLY A 11 -63.36 -24.51 0.98
CA GLY A 11 -62.19 -23.76 1.47
C GLY A 11 -60.89 -24.58 1.60
N THR A 12 -59.94 -24.38 0.68
CA THR A 12 -58.62 -25.03 0.70
C THR A 12 -57.56 -24.23 1.46
N PRO A 13 -56.82 -24.82 2.42
CA PRO A 13 -55.55 -24.28 2.89
C PRO A 13 -54.40 -24.81 2.01
N PHE A 14 -54.00 -24.05 0.99
CA PHE A 14 -52.85 -24.42 0.16
C PHE A 14 -51.53 -24.07 0.88
N SER A 15 -50.82 -25.08 1.36
CA SER A 15 -49.49 -24.91 1.96
C SER A 15 -48.45 -24.63 0.88
N THR A 16 -47.81 -23.46 0.91
CA THR A 16 -46.68 -23.12 0.04
C THR A 16 -45.34 -23.49 0.69
N PRO A 17 -44.56 -24.44 0.14
CA PRO A 17 -43.15 -24.62 0.50
C PRO A 17 -42.26 -23.63 -0.28
N ALA A 18 -40.95 -23.69 -0.01
CA ALA A 18 -39.87 -23.03 -0.77
C ALA A 18 -39.82 -21.48 -0.64
N PHE A 19 -38.70 -20.79 -0.88
CA PHE A 19 -37.32 -21.24 -1.18
C PHE A 19 -36.33 -20.26 -0.51
N GLY A 20 -35.13 -20.70 -0.09
CA GLY A 20 -34.26 -19.87 0.75
C GLY A 20 -32.81 -20.35 0.90
N THR A 21 -32.22 -20.92 -0.16
CA THR A 21 -30.80 -21.30 -0.18
C THR A 21 -29.91 -20.09 -0.49
N PRO A 22 -28.89 -19.75 0.34
CA PRO A 22 -27.84 -18.84 -0.10
C PRO A 22 -27.05 -19.47 -1.25
N SER A 23 -26.72 -18.69 -2.28
CA SER A 23 -26.00 -19.20 -3.46
C SER A 23 -24.57 -19.58 -3.09
N SER A 24 -24.14 -20.79 -3.46
CA SER A 24 -22.78 -21.26 -3.27
C SER A 24 -21.84 -20.63 -4.31
N THR A 25 -20.96 -19.74 -3.88
CA THR A 25 -19.75 -19.41 -4.66
C THR A 25 -18.84 -20.65 -4.75
N PRO A 26 -18.39 -21.06 -5.95
CA PRO A 26 -17.50 -22.20 -6.08
C PRO A 26 -16.09 -21.85 -5.57
N ALA A 27 -15.72 -22.38 -4.43
CA ALA A 27 -14.34 -22.34 -3.94
C ALA A 27 -13.48 -23.30 -4.78
N PHE A 28 -12.87 -22.80 -5.86
CA PHE A 28 -11.95 -23.61 -6.66
C PHE A 28 -10.62 -23.79 -5.91
N GLY A 29 -10.28 -25.04 -5.60
CA GLY A 29 -9.02 -25.36 -4.92
C GLY A 29 -7.86 -25.52 -5.89
N THR A 30 -6.72 -24.94 -5.58
CA THR A 30 -5.44 -25.25 -6.23
C THR A 30 -4.67 -26.29 -5.40
N PRO A 31 -4.10 -27.35 -6.02
CA PRO A 31 -3.25 -28.30 -5.32
C PRO A 31 -1.82 -27.77 -5.16
N SER A 32 -1.17 -28.13 -4.05
CA SER A 32 0.25 -27.83 -3.81
C SER A 32 1.16 -29.00 -4.18
N THR A 33 2.11 -28.78 -5.10
CA THR A 33 3.40 -29.52 -5.16
C THR A 33 4.43 -28.69 -5.96
N PRO A 34 5.74 -28.88 -5.74
CA PRO A 34 6.77 -27.91 -6.14
C PRO A 34 7.48 -28.21 -7.47
N SER A 35 8.17 -27.20 -8.00
CA SER A 35 9.26 -27.37 -8.97
C SER A 35 10.45 -26.49 -8.59
N PHE A 36 11.64 -27.09 -8.47
CA PHE A 36 12.92 -26.37 -8.40
C PHE A 36 13.24 -25.70 -9.75
N GLY A 37 13.90 -24.54 -9.73
CA GLY A 37 14.24 -23.79 -10.95
C GLY A 37 15.28 -22.70 -10.72
N THR A 38 16.56 -23.07 -10.60
CA THR A 38 17.68 -22.13 -10.54
C THR A 38 17.89 -21.39 -11.87
N GLY A 39 17.92 -20.05 -11.85
CA GLY A 39 18.22 -19.24 -13.03
C GLY A 39 18.71 -17.83 -12.66
N PHE A 40 19.92 -17.48 -13.07
CA PHE A 40 20.64 -16.24 -12.73
C PHE A 40 20.92 -15.44 -14.02
N GLY A 41 20.54 -14.15 -14.10
CA GLY A 41 20.96 -13.31 -15.24
C GLY A 41 20.14 -12.05 -15.58
N SER A 42 20.61 -10.91 -15.09
CA SER A 42 20.94 -9.65 -15.83
C SER A 42 20.00 -8.96 -16.85
N SER A 43 20.15 -7.62 -16.88
CA SER A 43 19.75 -6.63 -17.91
C SER A 43 18.27 -6.18 -17.91
N LEU A 44 17.90 -4.90 -17.74
CA LEU A 44 18.41 -3.56 -18.13
C LEU A 44 17.95 -3.05 -19.51
N PHE A 45 17.16 -1.95 -19.45
CA PHE A 45 16.95 -0.87 -20.44
C PHE A 45 16.91 -1.17 -21.95
N SER A 46 15.77 -0.86 -22.58
CA SER A 46 15.73 -0.02 -23.79
C SER A 46 14.30 0.46 -24.11
N THR A 47 14.18 1.68 -24.63
CA THR A 47 12.95 2.26 -25.19
C THR A 47 13.06 2.35 -26.72
N PRO A 48 11.99 2.08 -27.48
CA PRO A 48 11.99 2.27 -28.93
C PRO A 48 11.65 3.72 -29.29
N LEU A 49 12.63 4.46 -29.82
CA LEU A 49 12.39 5.69 -30.57
C LEU A 49 11.88 5.35 -31.97
N SER A 50 10.86 6.04 -32.47
CA SER A 50 10.35 5.89 -33.84
C SER A 50 10.26 7.24 -34.56
N GLN A 51 10.45 7.20 -35.87
CA GLN A 51 10.85 8.34 -36.70
C GLN A 51 9.91 8.49 -37.90
N GLN A 52 9.43 9.71 -38.19
CA GLN A 52 8.67 10.02 -39.41
C GLN A 52 9.00 11.45 -39.91
N SER A 53 8.76 11.72 -41.20
CA SER A 53 9.38 12.83 -41.94
C SER A 53 8.48 13.39 -43.07
N GLN A 54 9.00 14.41 -43.78
CA GLN A 54 8.51 15.13 -45.00
C GLN A 54 7.89 16.55 -44.79
N PRO A 55 8.00 17.48 -45.79
CA PRO A 55 8.11 18.94 -45.50
C PRO A 55 7.38 19.93 -46.48
N HIS A 56 7.31 21.24 -46.13
CA HIS A 56 7.34 22.33 -47.14
C HIS A 56 7.69 23.76 -46.62
N GLN A 57 8.18 24.59 -47.57
CA GLN A 57 8.20 26.07 -47.77
C GLN A 57 7.76 27.11 -46.69
N GLN A 58 8.10 28.43 -46.73
CA GLN A 58 9.17 29.25 -47.39
C GLN A 58 9.05 30.77 -46.97
N GLN A 59 10.17 31.52 -46.97
CA GLN A 59 10.31 32.99 -47.18
C GLN A 59 10.04 34.09 -46.10
N THR A 60 11.11 34.84 -45.80
CA THR A 60 11.24 36.33 -45.62
C THR A 60 10.67 37.10 -44.40
N SER A 61 11.27 38.28 -44.13
CA SER A 61 11.21 39.12 -42.92
C SER A 61 10.98 40.61 -43.24
N LEU A 62 10.54 41.45 -42.26
CA LEU A 62 10.96 42.87 -42.02
C LEU A 62 10.11 43.64 -40.95
N PHE A 63 10.70 44.71 -40.35
CA PHE A 63 10.15 45.75 -39.42
C PHE A 63 9.58 45.30 -38.03
N GLN A 64 9.63 46.06 -36.90
CA GLN A 64 10.52 47.15 -36.43
C GLN A 64 10.42 47.37 -34.89
N THR A 65 11.45 47.98 -34.28
CA THR A 65 11.66 48.42 -32.87
C THR A 65 11.06 49.81 -32.55
N PRO A 66 11.21 50.44 -31.34
CA PRO A 66 11.98 50.11 -30.11
C PRO A 66 11.06 50.00 -28.84
N GLN A 67 11.39 50.22 -27.55
CA GLN A 67 12.52 50.67 -26.67
C GLN A 67 12.12 50.24 -25.22
N SER A 68 12.88 50.15 -24.11
CA SER A 68 14.28 50.05 -23.64
C SER A 68 14.20 49.83 -22.09
N SER A 69 15.18 49.41 -21.28
CA SER A 69 16.62 49.11 -21.37
C SER A 69 16.90 47.75 -20.66
N GLY A 70 18.08 47.30 -20.19
CA GLY A 70 19.46 47.81 -20.11
C GLY A 70 19.86 48.38 -18.73
N PRO A 71 21.09 48.13 -18.18
CA PRO A 71 22.14 47.14 -18.50
C PRO A 71 22.28 46.06 -17.38
N PHE A 72 23.11 45.00 -17.41
CA PHE A 72 24.51 44.83 -17.83
C PHE A 72 24.84 43.39 -18.29
N SER A 73 25.86 43.25 -19.14
CA SER A 73 26.50 41.99 -19.55
C SER A 73 27.97 42.26 -19.94
N PHE A 74 28.84 41.23 -19.98
CA PHE A 74 30.03 41.24 -20.85
C PHE A 74 30.42 39.82 -21.32
N PHE A 75 31.11 39.75 -22.46
CA PHE A 75 31.43 38.54 -23.24
C PHE A 75 32.93 38.48 -23.57
N THR A 76 33.43 37.30 -23.95
CA THR A 76 34.73 37.11 -24.62
C THR A 76 34.63 37.43 -26.14
N PRO A 77 35.73 37.73 -26.86
CA PRO A 77 36.41 36.65 -27.62
C PRO A 77 37.93 36.80 -27.92
N LEU A 78 38.54 35.68 -28.35
CA LEU A 78 39.53 35.46 -29.45
C LEU A 78 40.05 36.70 -30.22
N ASN A 79 41.31 36.83 -30.71
CA ASN A 79 42.16 35.84 -31.39
C ASN A 79 43.64 36.33 -31.67
N THR A 80 44.50 35.45 -32.18
CA THR A 80 45.71 35.67 -33.07
C THR A 80 46.97 36.46 -32.63
N ALA A 81 48.08 35.71 -32.57
CA ALA A 81 49.33 35.86 -33.37
C ALA A 81 50.54 36.77 -32.99
N THR A 82 51.73 36.14 -33.15
CA THR A 82 53.06 36.65 -33.61
C THR A 82 53.93 37.67 -32.84
N GLN A 83 55.09 37.14 -32.40
CA GLN A 83 56.47 37.67 -32.52
C GLN A 83 56.93 39.05 -31.95
N ALA A 84 57.92 38.92 -31.05
CA ALA A 84 59.27 39.54 -31.10
C ALA A 84 59.50 41.03 -30.73
N GLN A 85 60.51 41.21 -29.84
CA GLN A 85 61.46 42.34 -29.73
C GLN A 85 60.90 43.74 -29.37
N SER A 86 61.61 44.62 -28.66
CA SER A 86 62.85 44.49 -27.85
C SER A 86 63.07 45.76 -27.02
N SER A 87 63.80 45.64 -25.89
CA SER A 87 64.45 46.74 -25.15
C SER A 87 63.54 47.79 -24.45
N SER A 88 63.95 48.56 -23.44
CA SER A 88 64.93 48.45 -22.34
C SER A 88 65.19 49.88 -21.82
N PHE A 89 64.91 50.19 -20.54
CA PHE A 89 65.67 51.20 -19.77
C PHE A 89 65.34 51.16 -18.26
N GLY A 90 66.25 51.65 -17.42
CA GLY A 90 65.95 52.06 -16.03
C GLY A 90 66.43 51.15 -14.88
N GLN A 91 67.74 51.10 -14.62
CA GLN A 91 68.33 50.67 -13.33
C GLN A 91 68.76 51.93 -12.53
N PRO A 92 68.95 51.87 -11.19
CA PRO A 92 70.12 51.26 -10.52
C PRO A 92 69.75 50.22 -9.42
N ASN A 93 70.55 49.21 -9.02
CA ASN A 93 71.98 49.13 -8.58
C ASN A 93 72.15 49.61 -7.12
N LEU A 94 72.94 49.02 -6.19
CA LEU A 94 73.95 47.93 -6.14
C LEU A 94 73.39 46.69 -5.36
N GLY A 95 74.09 45.64 -4.89
CA GLY A 95 75.48 45.11 -4.84
C GLY A 95 75.57 44.06 -3.70
N LEU A 96 76.57 43.18 -3.50
CA LEU A 96 77.83 42.80 -4.17
C LEU A 96 78.03 41.25 -4.06
N PRO A 97 79.06 40.62 -4.71
CA PRO A 97 78.98 39.21 -5.13
C PRO A 97 79.87 38.19 -4.38
N LEU A 98 79.70 36.91 -4.72
CA LEU A 98 80.77 35.89 -4.70
C LEU A 98 80.89 35.20 -6.09
N PRO A 99 82.04 34.55 -6.42
CA PRO A 99 82.36 34.12 -7.80
C PRO A 99 82.46 32.60 -7.98
N PHE A 100 82.93 32.21 -9.18
CA PHE A 100 83.25 30.87 -9.71
C PHE A 100 82.17 30.14 -10.50
N ALA A 101 82.64 29.40 -11.51
CA ALA A 101 81.86 28.81 -12.60
C ALA A 101 82.25 27.34 -12.83
N ASN A 102 81.46 26.65 -13.66
CA ASN A 102 81.71 25.29 -14.18
C ASN A 102 81.79 24.17 -13.14
N ALA A 103 80.62 23.62 -12.79
CA ALA A 103 80.48 22.22 -12.42
C ALA A 103 79.60 21.53 -13.48
N GLN A 104 80.09 20.43 -14.06
CA GLN A 104 79.34 19.67 -15.07
C GLN A 104 78.27 18.79 -14.38
N LEU A 105 77.03 18.83 -14.86
CA LEU A 105 75.96 17.95 -14.39
C LEU A 105 76.22 16.52 -14.92
N THR A 106 76.92 15.71 -14.13
CA THR A 106 77.02 14.27 -14.35
C THR A 106 75.83 13.55 -13.73
N THR A 107 74.92 13.04 -14.57
CA THR A 107 73.77 12.24 -14.14
C THR A 107 74.24 10.85 -13.71
N GLN A 108 74.63 10.69 -12.45
CA GLN A 108 74.86 9.35 -11.90
C GLN A 108 73.53 8.60 -11.78
N MET A 109 73.42 7.51 -12.52
CA MET A 109 72.34 6.53 -12.38
C MET A 109 72.54 5.81 -11.03
N ALA A 110 71.65 6.05 -10.07
CA ALA A 110 71.66 5.28 -8.82
C ALA A 110 71.42 3.79 -9.14
N PRO A 111 72.19 2.86 -8.55
CA PRO A 111 72.05 1.44 -8.84
C PRO A 111 70.71 0.92 -8.31
N MET A 112 69.80 0.53 -9.21
CA MET A 112 68.59 -0.18 -8.81
C MET A 112 69.01 -1.56 -8.27
N ALA A 113 68.69 -1.82 -7.00
CA ALA A 113 68.91 -3.13 -6.41
C ALA A 113 68.07 -4.18 -7.18
N PRO A 114 68.62 -5.37 -7.49
CA PRO A 114 67.84 -6.44 -8.10
C PRO A 114 66.65 -6.81 -7.23
N LEU A 115 65.44 -6.76 -7.77
CA LEU A 115 64.26 -7.30 -7.09
C LEU A 115 64.44 -8.84 -7.01
N PRO A 116 64.44 -9.46 -5.82
CA PRO A 116 64.84 -10.85 -5.65
C PRO A 116 63.80 -11.89 -6.12
N PHE A 117 62.71 -11.46 -6.76
CA PHE A 117 61.61 -12.31 -7.23
C PHE A 117 61.12 -11.83 -8.60
N SER A 118 60.71 -12.76 -9.47
CA SER A 118 60.01 -12.40 -10.71
C SER A 118 58.67 -11.74 -10.37
N LEU A 119 58.23 -10.80 -11.21
CA LEU A 119 56.91 -10.20 -11.08
C LEU A 119 55.81 -11.28 -11.17
N ALA A 120 56.01 -12.27 -12.04
CA ALA A 120 55.11 -13.42 -12.17
C ALA A 120 55.04 -14.27 -10.89
N ASP A 121 56.18 -14.55 -10.23
CA ASP A 121 56.20 -15.34 -8.99
C ASP A 121 55.49 -14.58 -7.85
N ARG A 122 55.67 -13.26 -7.78
CA ARG A 122 54.98 -12.40 -6.81
C ARG A 122 53.46 -12.44 -7.03
N ASP A 123 53.01 -12.39 -8.27
CA ASP A 123 51.60 -12.34 -8.61
C ASP A 123 50.93 -13.72 -8.49
N ILE A 124 51.64 -14.81 -8.80
CA ILE A 124 51.24 -16.19 -8.46
C ILE A 124 51.14 -16.35 -6.93
N GLN A 125 52.11 -15.86 -6.16
CA GLN A 125 52.05 -15.91 -4.70
C GLN A 125 50.90 -15.05 -4.14
N ALA A 126 50.55 -13.94 -4.79
CA ALA A 126 49.38 -13.14 -4.42
C ALA A 126 48.06 -13.88 -4.69
N ILE A 127 47.94 -14.61 -5.81
CA ILE A 127 46.79 -15.49 -6.09
C ILE A 127 46.72 -16.63 -5.07
N VAL A 128 47.84 -17.28 -4.77
CA VAL A 128 47.91 -18.34 -3.76
C VAL A 128 47.53 -17.81 -2.37
N ASP A 129 47.98 -16.60 -2.00
CA ASP A 129 47.59 -15.96 -0.74
C ASP A 129 46.11 -15.53 -0.73
N ALA A 130 45.52 -15.17 -1.88
CA ALA A 130 44.11 -14.78 -1.97
C ALA A 130 43.13 -15.94 -1.69
N TYR A 131 43.57 -17.19 -1.85
CA TYR A 131 42.77 -18.41 -1.61
C TYR A 131 43.11 -19.14 -0.29
N LYS A 132 44.13 -18.72 0.47
CA LYS A 132 44.45 -19.32 1.78
C LYS A 132 43.43 -18.92 2.86
N GLU A 133 42.61 -19.87 3.30
CA GLU A 133 41.56 -19.71 4.32
C GLU A 133 42.08 -19.61 5.78
N GLU A 134 43.28 -19.06 5.97
CA GLU A 134 43.84 -18.81 7.30
C GLU A 134 43.15 -17.61 7.98
N PRO A 135 42.69 -17.69 9.23
CA PRO A 135 42.04 -16.56 9.92
C PRO A 135 42.94 -15.32 10.04
N SER A 136 44.26 -15.54 10.14
CA SER A 136 45.31 -14.52 10.23
C SER A 136 45.64 -13.85 8.89
N ASN A 137 45.13 -14.35 7.76
CA ASN A 137 45.47 -13.84 6.42
C ASN A 137 44.73 -12.53 6.10
N PRO A 138 45.43 -11.40 5.90
CA PRO A 138 44.81 -10.13 5.52
C PRO A 138 44.50 -10.03 4.02
N LYS A 139 45.05 -10.94 3.18
CA LYS A 139 44.89 -10.93 1.72
C LYS A 139 43.79 -11.87 1.19
N TYR A 140 43.18 -12.70 2.04
CA TYR A 140 42.14 -13.65 1.60
C TYR A 140 40.98 -12.89 0.94
N ALA A 141 40.67 -13.21 -0.32
CA ALA A 141 39.82 -12.38 -1.16
C ALA A 141 38.32 -12.50 -0.83
N PHE A 142 37.88 -13.67 -0.36
CA PHE A 142 36.47 -13.97 -0.09
C PHE A 142 36.05 -13.58 1.34
N LYS A 143 36.49 -12.40 1.81
CA LYS A 143 36.04 -11.80 3.09
C LYS A 143 34.93 -10.80 2.82
N HIS A 144 33.74 -11.05 3.37
CA HIS A 144 32.60 -10.14 3.25
C HIS A 144 31.96 -9.88 4.61
N LEU A 145 31.63 -8.62 4.89
CA LEU A 145 30.74 -8.25 5.99
C LEU A 145 29.31 -8.22 5.47
N LEU A 146 28.42 -9.02 6.07
CA LEU A 146 27.00 -9.07 5.72
C LEU A 146 26.16 -8.70 6.95
N SER A 147 25.16 -7.83 6.75
CA SER A 147 24.22 -7.47 7.82
C SER A 147 23.43 -8.70 8.29
N SER A 148 23.43 -8.94 9.59
CA SER A 148 22.77 -10.06 10.26
C SER A 148 21.98 -9.56 11.47
N VAL A 149 20.89 -10.23 11.85
CA VAL A 149 20.14 -9.85 13.07
C VAL A 149 20.98 -10.23 14.28
N THR A 150 21.33 -9.27 15.14
CA THR A 150 22.26 -9.52 16.25
C THR A 150 21.90 -8.70 17.48
N GLU A 151 21.70 -9.37 18.61
CA GLU A 151 21.36 -8.76 19.89
C GLU A 151 22.47 -7.78 20.35
N PRO A 152 22.14 -6.68 21.04
CA PRO A 152 23.11 -5.68 21.49
C PRO A 152 24.30 -6.25 22.27
N GLN A 153 24.08 -7.31 23.05
CA GLN A 153 25.11 -7.95 23.88
C GLN A 153 26.22 -8.66 23.11
N TYR A 154 26.01 -8.99 21.82
CA TYR A 154 27.02 -9.66 20.98
C TYR A 154 27.67 -8.71 19.95
N ARG A 155 27.38 -7.41 20.01
CA ARG A 155 27.89 -6.40 19.06
C ARG A 155 29.36 -6.09 19.28
N THR A 156 30.19 -6.84 18.58
CA THR A 156 31.64 -6.69 18.52
C THR A 156 32.09 -6.53 17.07
N LYS A 157 33.29 -5.97 16.87
CA LYS A 157 33.96 -5.98 15.56
C LYS A 157 34.66 -7.33 15.39
N PRO A 158 34.37 -8.12 14.34
CA PRO A 158 35.04 -9.40 14.12
C PRO A 158 36.55 -9.24 13.90
N ALA A 159 37.34 -10.17 14.42
CA ALA A 159 38.79 -10.21 14.19
C ALA A 159 39.11 -10.53 12.72
N GLY A 160 40.27 -10.09 12.23
CA GLY A 160 40.72 -10.37 10.86
C GLY A 160 40.02 -9.55 9.76
N VAL A 161 39.22 -8.55 10.14
CA VAL A 161 38.53 -7.57 9.26
C VAL A 161 39.35 -6.28 9.15
N SER A 162 39.50 -5.74 7.94
CA SER A 162 40.20 -4.46 7.74
C SER A 162 39.34 -3.26 8.16
N ASP A 163 39.99 -2.19 8.64
CA ASP A 163 39.29 -0.98 9.13
C ASP A 163 38.44 -0.31 8.05
N ILE A 164 38.88 -0.35 6.79
CA ILE A 164 38.16 0.17 5.63
C ILE A 164 36.88 -0.63 5.38
N MET A 165 36.97 -1.97 5.34
CA MET A 165 35.80 -2.84 5.14
C MET A 165 34.79 -2.68 6.29
N TRP A 166 35.27 -2.54 7.53
CA TRP A 166 34.45 -2.27 8.70
C TRP A 166 33.76 -0.90 8.61
N ALA A 167 34.49 0.15 8.26
CA ALA A 167 33.94 1.50 8.07
C ALA A 167 32.89 1.54 6.96
N GLU A 168 33.12 0.86 5.83
CA GLU A 168 32.12 0.73 4.76
C GLU A 168 30.85 0.01 5.22
N ALA A 169 30.96 -1.06 6.01
CA ALA A 169 29.80 -1.80 6.50
C ALA A 169 29.02 -1.01 7.56
N MET A 170 29.71 -0.28 8.44
CA MET A 170 29.08 0.65 9.39
C MET A 170 28.41 1.82 8.67
N ALA A 171 29.05 2.44 7.68
CA ALA A 171 28.45 3.51 6.87
C ALA A 171 27.22 3.02 6.07
N LYS A 172 27.24 1.77 5.58
CA LYS A 172 26.07 1.13 4.96
C LYS A 172 24.94 0.96 5.98
N LEU A 173 25.23 0.47 7.19
CA LEU A 173 24.25 0.35 8.28
C LEU A 173 23.66 1.71 8.69
N GLU A 174 24.51 2.73 8.86
CA GLU A 174 24.13 4.12 9.18
C GLU A 174 23.23 4.76 8.10
N GLY A 175 23.28 4.26 6.86
CA GLY A 175 22.39 4.66 5.77
C GLY A 175 21.03 3.96 5.72
N MET A 176 20.79 2.89 6.50
CA MET A 176 19.51 2.15 6.53
C MET A 176 18.44 2.87 7.38
N GLU A 177 17.21 2.34 7.46
CA GLU A 177 16.21 2.88 8.41
C GLU A 177 16.63 2.67 9.88
N SER A 178 16.02 3.40 10.82
CA SER A 178 16.33 3.29 12.25
C SER A 178 16.07 1.89 12.80
N ILE A 179 14.99 1.25 12.35
CA ILE A 179 14.62 -0.13 12.73
C ILE A 179 15.72 -1.13 12.35
N ASP A 180 16.30 -0.97 11.15
CA ASP A 180 17.40 -1.82 10.68
C ASP A 180 18.72 -1.51 11.39
N ARG A 181 19.03 -0.23 11.62
CA ARG A 181 20.19 0.19 12.45
C ARG A 181 20.17 -0.39 13.86
N GLU A 182 18.98 -0.49 14.47
CA GLU A 182 18.82 -1.02 15.81
C GLU A 182 18.81 -2.56 15.85
N ARG A 183 18.48 -3.24 14.75
CA ARG A 183 18.33 -4.71 14.67
C ARG A 183 19.52 -5.44 14.05
N LEU A 184 20.16 -4.85 13.06
CA LEU A 184 21.21 -5.47 12.25
C LEU A 184 22.62 -5.12 12.77
N TRP A 185 23.57 -6.03 12.54
CA TRP A 185 24.99 -5.84 12.81
C TRP A 185 25.85 -6.47 11.69
N PRO A 186 27.04 -5.94 11.37
CA PRO A 186 27.90 -6.55 10.36
C PRO A 186 28.56 -7.84 10.89
N GLN A 187 28.18 -8.98 10.31
CA GLN A 187 28.79 -10.28 10.58
C GLN A 187 29.83 -10.60 9.50
N LEU A 188 31.02 -11.09 9.90
CA LEU A 188 32.01 -11.61 8.95
C LEU A 188 31.57 -12.97 8.41
N VAL A 189 31.71 -13.13 7.09
CA VAL A 189 31.58 -14.37 6.33
C VAL A 189 32.89 -14.57 5.58
N GLN A 190 33.55 -15.70 5.83
CA GLN A 190 34.81 -16.08 5.20
C GLN A 190 34.58 -17.27 4.25
N GLY A 191 34.69 -17.01 2.94
CA GLY A 191 34.64 -18.04 1.91
C GLY A 191 33.27 -18.68 1.69
N PHE A 192 33.28 -19.81 0.97
CA PHE A 192 32.06 -20.52 0.57
C PHE A 192 31.47 -21.39 1.69
N LYS A 193 32.27 -21.76 2.70
CA LYS A 193 31.80 -22.56 3.84
C LYS A 193 30.77 -21.78 4.66
N ASP A 194 31.15 -20.61 5.17
CA ASP A 194 30.28 -19.71 5.94
C ASP A 194 29.04 -19.29 5.14
N LEU A 195 29.19 -19.07 3.82
CA LEU A 195 28.07 -18.81 2.92
C LEU A 195 27.09 -19.99 2.86
N SER A 196 27.59 -21.24 2.80
CA SER A 196 26.76 -22.45 2.78
C SER A 196 26.07 -22.74 4.12
N GLU A 197 26.70 -22.34 5.24
CA GLU A 197 26.09 -22.40 6.57
C GLU A 197 24.98 -21.33 6.70
N ARG A 198 25.23 -20.12 6.18
CA ARG A 198 24.19 -19.07 6.12
C ARG A 198 23.01 -19.46 5.22
N LEU A 199 23.25 -20.14 4.10
CA LEU A 199 22.17 -20.62 3.23
C LEU A 199 21.27 -21.62 3.94
N LYS A 200 21.83 -22.59 4.68
CA LYS A 200 21.04 -23.54 5.49
C LYS A 200 20.19 -22.82 6.55
N LEU A 201 20.75 -21.84 7.24
CA LEU A 201 20.01 -21.01 8.20
C LEU A 201 18.89 -20.21 7.52
N GLN A 202 19.06 -19.78 6.27
CA GLN A 202 17.99 -19.14 5.50
C GLN A 202 16.89 -20.14 5.13
N ASP A 203 17.24 -21.34 4.67
CA ASP A 203 16.27 -22.41 4.35
C ASP A 203 15.45 -22.82 5.61
N GLU A 204 16.13 -23.02 6.76
CA GLU A 204 15.48 -23.33 8.05
C GLU A 204 14.51 -22.22 8.50
N VAL A 205 14.94 -20.95 8.41
CA VAL A 205 14.07 -19.80 8.74
C VAL A 205 12.87 -19.74 7.78
N ILE A 206 13.06 -19.93 6.47
CA ILE A 206 11.98 -19.92 5.48
C ILE A 206 10.92 -21.00 5.78
N VAL A 207 11.34 -22.21 6.21
CA VAL A 207 10.39 -23.24 6.65
C VAL A 207 9.62 -22.79 7.89
N SER A 208 10.31 -22.28 8.93
CA SER A 208 9.65 -21.81 10.15
C SER A 208 8.67 -20.66 9.91
N ASP A 209 8.98 -19.75 8.98
CA ASP A 209 8.12 -18.63 8.62
C ASP A 209 6.92 -19.08 7.78
N ALA A 210 7.08 -20.08 6.91
CA ALA A 210 5.97 -20.71 6.20
C ALA A 210 4.98 -21.38 7.18
N GLU A 211 5.47 -22.09 8.19
CA GLU A 211 4.65 -22.68 9.25
C GLU A 211 3.91 -21.61 10.08
N ARG A 212 4.62 -20.54 10.50
CA ARG A 212 4.01 -19.39 11.20
C ARG A 212 2.91 -18.72 10.38
N LEU A 213 3.14 -18.53 9.08
CA LEU A 213 2.15 -17.97 8.14
C LEU A 213 0.97 -18.91 7.93
N GLN A 214 1.20 -20.22 7.81
CA GLN A 214 0.14 -21.23 7.71
C GLN A 214 -0.74 -21.25 8.96
N MET A 215 -0.15 -21.23 10.16
CA MET A 215 -0.88 -21.17 11.42
C MET A 215 -1.72 -19.88 11.52
N THR A 216 -1.12 -18.74 11.19
CA THR A 216 -1.80 -17.42 11.15
C THR A 216 -2.97 -17.43 10.17
N GLN A 217 -2.79 -17.99 8.96
CA GLN A 217 -3.85 -18.14 7.98
C GLN A 217 -4.98 -19.07 8.48
N SER A 218 -4.64 -20.13 9.24
CA SER A 218 -5.62 -21.03 9.83
C SER A 218 -6.47 -20.33 10.90
N ASN A 219 -5.85 -19.50 11.74
CA ASN A 219 -6.52 -18.67 12.74
C ASN A 219 -7.45 -17.64 12.09
N VAL A 220 -7.01 -16.94 11.04
CA VAL A 220 -7.85 -16.01 10.28
C VAL A 220 -9.05 -16.73 9.64
N LYS A 221 -8.84 -17.91 9.05
CA LYS A 221 -9.92 -18.75 8.50
C LYS A 221 -10.87 -19.28 9.58
N MET A 222 -10.42 -19.49 10.82
CA MET A 222 -11.29 -19.86 11.94
C MET A 222 -12.14 -18.67 12.41
N LEU A 223 -11.52 -17.51 12.61
CA LEU A 223 -12.18 -16.27 13.01
C LEU A 223 -13.23 -15.83 11.97
N GLN A 224 -12.91 -15.92 10.68
CA GLN A 224 -13.84 -15.62 9.59
C GLN A 224 -15.07 -16.53 9.62
N ARG A 225 -14.90 -17.84 9.86
CA ARG A 225 -16.03 -18.78 9.99
C ARG A 225 -16.90 -18.44 11.20
N HIS A 226 -16.31 -18.21 12.37
CA HIS A 226 -17.06 -17.81 13.58
C HIS A 226 -17.80 -16.46 13.40
N PHE A 227 -17.21 -15.51 12.68
CA PHE A 227 -17.89 -14.26 12.34
C PHE A 227 -19.11 -14.49 11.43
N GLN A 228 -18.94 -15.30 10.38
CA GLN A 228 -19.99 -15.56 9.39
C GLN A 228 -21.11 -16.48 9.91
N ALA A 229 -20.77 -17.55 10.63
CA ALA A 229 -21.72 -18.57 11.07
C ALA A 229 -22.42 -18.23 12.40
N ASP A 230 -21.68 -17.69 13.37
CA ASP A 230 -22.20 -17.45 14.72
C ASP A 230 -22.54 -15.98 14.95
N THR A 231 -21.57 -15.09 14.67
CA THR A 231 -21.67 -13.67 15.05
C THR A 231 -22.74 -12.93 14.25
N LEU A 232 -22.73 -13.01 12.92
CA LEU A 232 -23.72 -12.33 12.08
C LEU A 232 -25.16 -12.84 12.36
N PRO A 233 -25.47 -14.14 12.37
CA PRO A 233 -26.81 -14.63 12.71
C PRO A 233 -27.19 -14.39 14.18
N TRP A 234 -26.23 -14.22 15.10
CA TRP A 234 -26.53 -13.76 16.46
C TRP A 234 -26.96 -12.29 16.50
N ILE A 235 -26.27 -11.40 15.78
CA ILE A 235 -26.66 -9.98 15.64
C ILE A 235 -28.08 -9.86 15.05
N GLU A 236 -28.41 -10.64 14.01
CA GLU A 236 -29.75 -10.66 13.42
C GLU A 236 -30.83 -11.16 14.40
N ARG A 237 -30.55 -12.26 15.11
CA ARG A 237 -31.44 -12.77 16.18
C ARG A 237 -31.65 -11.73 17.28
N MET A 238 -30.62 -10.96 17.66
CA MET A 238 -30.74 -9.90 18.65
C MET A 238 -31.56 -8.71 18.12
N ARG A 239 -31.33 -8.25 16.88
CA ARG A 239 -32.14 -7.22 16.20
C ARG A 239 -33.63 -7.60 16.11
N HIS A 240 -33.94 -8.87 15.81
CA HIS A 240 -35.33 -9.34 15.78
C HIS A 240 -35.95 -9.43 17.18
N LYS A 241 -35.19 -9.84 18.21
CA LYS A 241 -35.65 -9.79 19.61
C LYS A 241 -35.93 -8.35 20.06
N GLU A 242 -35.05 -7.41 19.73
CA GLU A 242 -35.20 -5.98 20.02
C GLU A 242 -36.49 -5.42 19.40
N GLN A 243 -36.71 -5.63 18.10
CA GLN A 243 -37.97 -5.25 17.43
C GLN A 243 -39.20 -5.88 18.08
N GLY A 244 -39.10 -7.14 18.53
CA GLY A 244 -40.16 -7.82 19.28
C GLY A 244 -40.43 -7.17 20.65
N LEU A 245 -39.39 -6.78 21.37
CA LEU A 245 -39.48 -6.09 22.66
C LEU A 245 -40.03 -4.67 22.51
N GLN A 246 -39.57 -3.90 21.52
CA GLN A 246 -40.11 -2.57 21.18
C GLN A 246 -41.63 -2.64 20.91
N ARG A 247 -42.08 -3.59 20.10
CA ARG A 247 -43.52 -3.81 19.82
C ARG A 247 -44.31 -4.20 21.08
N ARG A 248 -43.73 -5.01 21.97
CA ARG A 248 -44.34 -5.36 23.26
C ARG A 248 -44.42 -4.16 24.20
N LEU A 249 -43.36 -3.35 24.28
CA LEU A 249 -43.29 -2.14 25.11
C LEU A 249 -44.35 -1.12 24.67
N LEU A 250 -44.44 -0.82 23.37
CA LEU A 250 -45.48 0.04 22.79
C LEU A 250 -46.90 -0.46 23.09
N ARG A 251 -47.12 -1.78 23.07
CA ARG A 251 -48.42 -2.37 23.45
C ARG A 251 -48.72 -2.19 24.95
N VAL A 252 -47.72 -2.28 25.82
CA VAL A 252 -47.88 -2.06 27.28
C VAL A 252 -48.10 -0.58 27.58
N MET A 253 -47.31 0.33 26.99
CA MET A 253 -47.48 1.78 27.13
C MET A 253 -48.90 2.21 26.74
N ARG A 254 -49.40 1.78 25.57
CA ARG A 254 -50.77 2.06 25.13
C ARG A 254 -51.85 1.51 26.09
N ILE A 255 -51.58 0.42 26.80
CA ILE A 255 -52.50 -0.12 27.82
C ILE A 255 -52.43 0.71 29.11
N LEU A 256 -51.24 1.12 29.54
CA LEU A 256 -51.05 1.98 30.71
C LEU A 256 -51.73 3.34 30.52
N GLU A 257 -51.48 4.03 29.40
CA GLU A 257 -52.15 5.27 29.00
C GLU A 257 -53.68 5.10 29.02
N ALA A 258 -54.18 4.04 28.38
CA ALA A 258 -55.61 3.75 28.30
C ALA A 258 -56.24 3.20 29.60
N LEU A 259 -55.47 3.01 30.68
CA LEU A 259 -55.96 2.73 32.03
C LEU A 259 -55.88 3.99 32.91
N GLN A 260 -54.77 4.72 32.84
CA GLN A 260 -54.56 6.01 33.51
C GLN A 260 -55.64 7.03 33.08
N GLY A 261 -55.90 7.15 31.78
CA GLY A 261 -56.98 7.98 31.22
C GLY A 261 -58.40 7.44 31.41
N LYS A 262 -58.59 6.28 32.07
CA LYS A 262 -59.91 5.77 32.48
C LYS A 262 -60.23 6.05 33.94
N GLY A 263 -59.23 6.07 34.82
CA GLY A 263 -59.40 6.46 36.22
C GLY A 263 -59.76 7.94 36.37
N CYS A 264 -59.23 8.79 35.50
CA CYS A 264 -59.46 10.24 35.52
C CYS A 264 -60.04 10.69 34.17
N ARG A 265 -61.23 11.31 34.17
CA ARG A 265 -61.84 11.94 32.97
C ARG A 265 -61.11 13.24 32.58
N LEU A 266 -59.89 13.12 32.07
CA LEU A 266 -59.19 14.24 31.45
C LEU A 266 -59.75 14.45 30.03
N PRO A 267 -59.94 15.72 29.59
CA PRO A 267 -60.12 16.00 28.17
C PRO A 267 -58.83 15.70 27.40
N LEU A 268 -58.95 15.37 26.12
CA LEU A 268 -57.80 15.15 25.23
C LEU A 268 -56.85 16.35 25.28
N MET A 269 -55.59 16.10 25.61
CA MET A 269 -54.56 17.12 25.67
C MET A 269 -54.15 17.55 24.27
N LYS A 270 -53.73 18.81 24.11
CA LYS A 270 -53.34 19.36 22.80
C LYS A 270 -52.31 18.48 22.06
N ARG A 271 -51.33 17.95 22.79
CA ARG A 271 -50.30 17.02 22.28
C ARG A 271 -50.86 15.69 21.76
N GLU A 272 -51.97 15.21 22.34
CA GLU A 272 -52.65 13.98 21.89
C GLU A 272 -53.44 14.23 20.60
N ALA A 273 -54.09 15.39 20.47
CA ALA A 273 -54.73 15.79 19.23
C ALA A 273 -53.72 15.94 18.08
N GLU A 274 -52.58 16.61 18.33
CA GLU A 274 -51.46 16.72 17.40
C GLU A 274 -50.89 15.34 16.99
N LEU A 275 -50.84 14.37 17.92
CA LEU A 275 -50.42 13.00 17.63
C LEU A 275 -51.45 12.25 16.76
N VAL A 276 -52.75 12.42 17.02
CA VAL A 276 -53.82 11.82 16.20
C VAL A 276 -53.82 12.39 14.79
N GLU A 277 -53.56 13.69 14.61
CA GLU A 277 -53.42 14.31 13.29
C GLU A 277 -52.22 13.70 12.52
N ARG A 278 -51.05 13.58 13.16
CA ARG A 278 -49.86 12.94 12.55
C ARG A 278 -50.13 11.47 12.17
N LEU A 279 -50.76 10.69 13.05
CA LEU A 279 -51.08 9.29 12.80
C LEU A 279 -52.14 9.11 11.70
N THR A 280 -53.13 9.99 11.61
CA THR A 280 -54.14 9.95 10.53
C THR A 280 -53.55 10.41 9.19
N GLY A 281 -52.65 11.38 9.18
CA GLY A 281 -51.84 11.77 8.01
C GLY A 281 -51.01 10.62 7.45
N ILE A 282 -50.22 9.95 8.29
CA ILE A 282 -49.41 8.76 7.91
C ILE A 282 -50.34 7.62 7.43
N THR A 283 -51.46 7.39 8.12
CA THR A 283 -52.44 6.38 7.71
C THR A 283 -53.06 6.68 6.34
N ARG A 284 -53.33 7.96 6.04
CA ARG A 284 -53.87 8.42 4.75
C ARG A 284 -52.84 8.31 3.62
N GLN A 285 -51.55 8.52 3.90
CA GLN A 285 -50.46 8.26 2.94
C GLN A 285 -50.33 6.76 2.65
N LEU A 286 -50.27 5.92 3.69
CA LEU A 286 -50.12 4.46 3.55
C LEU A 286 -51.34 3.80 2.87
N LYS A 287 -52.56 4.29 3.15
CA LYS A 287 -53.82 3.86 2.51
C LYS A 287 -54.23 4.76 1.33
N GLY A 288 -53.25 5.42 0.67
CA GLY A 288 -53.49 6.40 -0.39
C GLY A 288 -54.42 5.90 -1.50
N SER A 289 -55.14 6.84 -2.14
CA SER A 289 -56.21 6.63 -3.12
C SER A 289 -56.02 5.38 -4.00
N GLY A 290 -56.91 4.40 -3.84
CA GLY A 290 -56.92 3.17 -4.65
C GLY A 290 -55.82 2.15 -4.30
N ALA A 291 -55.18 2.26 -3.13
CA ALA A 291 -54.11 1.37 -2.68
C ALA A 291 -52.87 1.37 -3.62
N GLU A 292 -52.56 2.55 -4.18
CA GLU A 292 -51.50 2.78 -5.17
C GLU A 292 -50.13 2.25 -4.74
N LEU A 293 -49.78 2.31 -3.46
CA LEU A 293 -48.52 1.73 -2.95
C LEU A 293 -48.46 0.21 -3.14
N SER A 294 -49.52 -0.52 -2.77
CA SER A 294 -49.57 -1.97 -3.00
C SER A 294 -49.61 -2.32 -4.49
N ARG A 295 -50.27 -1.50 -5.32
CA ARG A 295 -50.26 -1.67 -6.78
C ARG A 295 -48.85 -1.51 -7.36
N ARG A 296 -48.08 -0.51 -6.90
CA ARG A 296 -46.67 -0.32 -7.28
C ARG A 296 -45.78 -1.49 -6.85
N VAL A 297 -45.94 -1.97 -5.61
CA VAL A 297 -45.21 -3.15 -5.11
C VAL A 297 -45.56 -4.41 -5.91
N GLN A 298 -46.83 -4.64 -6.21
CA GLN A 298 -47.27 -5.77 -7.04
C GLN A 298 -46.73 -5.68 -8.47
N ASN A 299 -46.78 -4.50 -9.09
CA ASN A 299 -46.22 -4.27 -10.43
C ASN A 299 -44.70 -4.48 -10.46
N LEU A 300 -43.97 -4.03 -9.44
CA LEU A 300 -42.52 -4.27 -9.35
C LEU A 300 -42.24 -5.77 -9.17
N LEU A 301 -43.00 -6.47 -8.33
CA LEU A 301 -42.89 -7.92 -8.16
C LEU A 301 -43.22 -8.70 -9.44
N THR A 302 -44.20 -8.29 -10.24
CA THR A 302 -44.46 -8.94 -11.54
C THR A 302 -43.36 -8.64 -12.55
N ILE A 303 -42.88 -7.39 -12.63
CA ILE A 303 -41.75 -7.02 -13.50
C ILE A 303 -40.49 -7.85 -13.15
N CYS A 304 -40.08 -7.92 -11.89
CA CYS A 304 -38.92 -8.73 -11.48
C CYS A 304 -39.10 -10.23 -11.76
N ARG A 305 -40.32 -10.78 -11.59
CA ARG A 305 -40.62 -12.18 -11.94
C ARG A 305 -40.57 -12.42 -13.45
N VAL A 306 -41.09 -11.50 -14.26
CA VAL A 306 -41.03 -11.57 -15.73
C VAL A 306 -39.59 -11.42 -16.21
N GLN A 307 -38.81 -10.50 -15.64
CA GLN A 307 -37.41 -10.29 -15.98
C GLN A 307 -36.55 -11.52 -15.64
N ASN A 308 -36.75 -12.14 -14.48
CA ASN A 308 -36.09 -13.41 -14.14
C ASN A 308 -36.62 -14.59 -14.99
N GLY A 309 -37.90 -14.57 -15.39
CA GLY A 309 -38.50 -15.61 -16.22
C GLY A 309 -38.01 -15.61 -17.67
N LEU A 310 -37.80 -14.43 -18.26
CA LEU A 310 -37.22 -14.28 -19.60
C LEU A 310 -35.67 -14.31 -19.59
N GLY A 311 -35.04 -13.86 -18.49
CA GLY A 311 -33.59 -13.79 -18.36
C GLY A 311 -32.91 -15.02 -17.74
N GLY A 312 -33.66 -15.92 -17.10
CA GLY A 312 -33.10 -17.12 -16.45
C GLY A 312 -32.55 -18.17 -17.41
N GLY A 313 -32.96 -18.13 -18.69
CA GLY A 313 -32.50 -19.02 -19.74
C GLY A 313 -31.21 -18.53 -20.43
N SER A 314 -30.09 -18.58 -19.71
CA SER A 314 -28.70 -18.49 -20.23
C SER A 314 -28.52 -17.70 -21.54
N VAL A 315 -28.73 -16.37 -21.50
CA VAL A 315 -28.18 -15.50 -22.54
C VAL A 315 -26.67 -15.39 -22.32
N TYR A 316 -25.93 -16.33 -22.89
CA TYR A 316 -24.55 -16.06 -23.30
C TYR A 316 -24.61 -14.84 -24.21
N LEU A 317 -24.16 -13.66 -23.73
CA LEU A 317 -24.03 -12.50 -24.61
C LEU A 317 -23.09 -12.88 -25.77
N PRO A 318 -23.49 -12.72 -27.05
CA PRO A 318 -22.59 -12.83 -28.19
C PRO A 318 -21.65 -11.61 -28.18
N GLY A 319 -20.64 -11.69 -27.31
CA GLY A 319 -19.98 -10.50 -26.76
C GLY A 319 -19.48 -10.66 -25.31
N SER A 320 -19.64 -11.83 -24.69
CA SER A 320 -18.83 -12.23 -23.52
C SER A 320 -17.38 -12.46 -23.96
N THR A 321 -16.69 -11.37 -24.24
CA THR A 321 -15.23 -11.34 -24.24
C THR A 321 -14.77 -11.80 -22.86
N LYS A 322 -13.78 -12.70 -22.81
CA LYS A 322 -13.15 -13.08 -21.55
C LYS A 322 -12.49 -11.82 -21.00
N ILE A 323 -13.07 -11.23 -19.94
CA ILE A 323 -12.45 -10.11 -19.25
C ILE A 323 -11.10 -10.63 -18.76
N HIS A 324 -10.03 -9.94 -19.14
CA HIS A 324 -8.67 -10.41 -18.89
C HIS A 324 -8.40 -10.46 -17.38
N GLU A 325 -7.83 -11.56 -16.88
CA GLU A 325 -7.70 -11.80 -15.44
C GLU A 325 -6.90 -10.69 -14.73
N GLN A 326 -5.88 -10.16 -15.40
CA GLN A 326 -5.13 -9.00 -14.90
C GLN A 326 -6.01 -7.75 -14.81
N SER A 327 -6.88 -7.49 -15.80
CA SER A 327 -7.82 -6.36 -15.76
C SER A 327 -8.90 -6.54 -14.67
N LEU A 328 -9.27 -7.77 -14.32
CA LEU A 328 -10.11 -8.04 -13.14
C LEU A 328 -9.37 -7.76 -11.83
N ALA A 329 -8.09 -8.15 -11.73
CA ALA A 329 -7.24 -7.82 -10.59
C ALA A 329 -7.03 -6.31 -10.43
N ASP A 330 -6.71 -5.60 -11.51
CA ASP A 330 -6.55 -4.14 -11.55
C ASP A 330 -7.85 -3.43 -11.10
N MET A 331 -9.01 -3.87 -11.62
CA MET A 331 -10.30 -3.34 -11.19
C MET A 331 -10.60 -3.65 -9.72
N GLN A 332 -10.25 -4.84 -9.23
CA GLN A 332 -10.40 -5.20 -7.82
C GLN A 332 -9.51 -4.33 -6.92
N GLU A 333 -8.27 -4.05 -7.32
CA GLU A 333 -7.37 -3.17 -6.57
C GLU A 333 -7.92 -1.74 -6.53
N VAL A 334 -8.32 -1.18 -7.67
CA VAL A 334 -8.93 0.16 -7.73
C VAL A 334 -10.20 0.25 -6.89
N LEU A 335 -11.07 -0.77 -6.90
CA LEU A 335 -12.25 -0.83 -6.04
C LEU A 335 -11.90 -0.96 -4.55
N GLN A 336 -10.81 -1.66 -4.21
CA GLN A 336 -10.32 -1.77 -2.83
C GLN A 336 -9.74 -0.42 -2.35
N GLN A 337 -8.92 0.24 -3.16
CA GLN A 337 -8.39 1.59 -2.89
C GLN A 337 -9.54 2.60 -2.71
N GLN A 338 -10.56 2.59 -3.58
CA GLN A 338 -11.74 3.44 -3.46
C GLN A 338 -12.55 3.14 -2.19
N THR A 339 -12.75 1.85 -1.87
CA THR A 339 -13.45 1.45 -0.65
C THR A 339 -12.72 1.93 0.61
N GLU A 340 -11.39 1.84 0.63
CA GLU A 340 -10.57 2.35 1.73
C GLU A 340 -10.60 3.88 1.81
N ALA A 341 -10.51 4.59 0.67
CA ALA A 341 -10.62 6.04 0.62
C ALA A 341 -11.98 6.55 1.14
N ILE A 342 -13.08 5.87 0.76
CA ILE A 342 -14.44 6.15 1.26
C ILE A 342 -14.54 5.85 2.76
N ALA A 343 -13.94 4.76 3.25
CA ALA A 343 -13.90 4.44 4.68
C ALA A 343 -13.07 5.46 5.49
N ARG A 344 -11.94 5.93 4.94
CA ARG A 344 -11.11 7.01 5.53
C ARG A 344 -11.90 8.31 5.59
N LEU A 345 -12.52 8.75 4.49
CA LEU A 345 -13.36 9.95 4.44
C LEU A 345 -14.55 9.85 5.41
N GLY A 346 -15.23 8.71 5.46
CA GLY A 346 -16.33 8.47 6.41
C GLY A 346 -15.89 8.42 7.88
N ASN A 347 -14.61 8.21 8.17
CA ASN A 347 -14.04 8.30 9.51
C ASN A 347 -13.48 9.69 9.84
N VAL A 348 -13.16 10.52 8.84
CA VAL A 348 -12.92 11.96 9.01
C VAL A 348 -14.25 12.66 9.32
N LEU A 349 -15.25 12.51 8.45
CA LEU A 349 -16.58 13.13 8.62
C LEU A 349 -17.27 12.78 9.95
N LYS A 350 -17.03 11.58 10.51
CA LYS A 350 -17.53 11.18 11.85
C LYS A 350 -16.80 11.84 13.03
N ARG A 351 -15.57 12.33 12.83
CA ARG A 351 -14.91 13.24 13.78
C ARG A 351 -15.48 14.63 13.58
N ASP A 352 -15.44 15.17 12.36
CA ASP A 352 -15.91 16.51 12.04
C ASP A 352 -17.34 16.78 12.55
N ILE A 353 -18.27 15.81 12.40
CA ILE A 353 -19.64 15.89 12.95
C ILE A 353 -19.62 15.97 14.48
N ARG A 354 -18.82 15.14 15.16
CA ARG A 354 -18.70 15.17 16.64
C ARG A 354 -18.04 16.46 17.12
N ASP A 355 -17.03 16.93 16.41
CA ASP A 355 -16.28 18.13 16.77
C ASP A 355 -17.19 19.37 16.60
N VAL A 356 -18.08 19.37 15.60
CA VAL A 356 -19.20 20.32 15.48
C VAL A 356 -20.24 20.15 16.59
N GLU A 357 -20.65 18.92 16.94
CA GLU A 357 -21.56 18.66 18.08
C GLU A 357 -20.99 19.19 19.40
N ILE A 358 -19.67 19.08 19.62
CA ILE A 358 -18.96 19.64 20.78
C ILE A 358 -18.99 21.17 20.74
N ILE A 359 -18.57 21.80 19.63
CA ILE A 359 -18.53 23.27 19.49
C ILE A 359 -19.94 23.86 19.69
N MET A 360 -20.98 23.25 19.12
CA MET A 360 -22.37 23.71 19.28
C MET A 360 -22.88 23.52 20.72
N SER A 361 -22.41 22.50 21.44
CA SER A 361 -22.75 22.31 22.86
C SER A 361 -22.03 23.33 23.75
N GLU A 362 -20.75 23.60 23.48
CA GLU A 362 -19.95 24.58 24.22
C GLU A 362 -20.46 26.02 24.01
N GLU A 363 -20.92 26.35 22.80
CA GLU A 363 -21.57 27.64 22.51
C GLU A 363 -22.90 27.81 23.29
N ILE A 364 -23.66 26.73 23.47
CA ILE A 364 -24.89 26.72 24.27
C ILE A 364 -24.56 26.88 25.77
N GLU A 365 -23.61 26.12 26.32
CA GLU A 365 -23.18 26.27 27.72
C GLU A 365 -22.61 27.67 27.99
N MET A 366 -21.87 28.27 27.04
CA MET A 366 -21.38 29.65 27.13
C MET A 366 -22.47 30.73 27.02
N MET A 367 -23.69 30.39 26.59
CA MET A 367 -24.85 31.28 26.67
C MET A 367 -25.65 31.05 27.96
N GLU A 368 -25.89 29.79 28.33
CA GLU A 368 -26.71 29.43 29.50
C GLU A 368 -26.00 29.75 30.82
N GLY A 369 -24.67 29.61 30.88
CA GLY A 369 -23.83 30.08 31.99
C GLY A 369 -23.59 31.60 32.06
N ARG A 370 -24.35 32.40 31.29
CA ARG A 370 -24.27 33.87 31.25
C ARG A 370 -25.59 34.57 31.66
N VAL A 371 -26.48 33.83 32.33
CA VAL A 371 -27.77 34.26 32.90
C VAL A 371 -27.72 34.14 34.43
#